data_AF-Q6Q237-F1
#
_entry.id   AF-Q6Q237-F1
#
_cell.length_a   1.000
_cell.length_b   1.000
_cell.length_c   1.000
_cell.angle_alpha   90.00
_cell.angle_beta   90.00
_cell.angle_gamma   90.00
#
_symmetry.space_group_name_H-M   'P 1'
#
loop_
_entity.id
_entity.type
_entity.pdbx_description
1 polymer ?
#
loop_
_entity_poly.entity_id
_entity_poly.type
_entity_poly.pdbx_seq_one_letter_code
_entity_poly.pdbx_strand_id
1 'polypeptide(L)' 'VDSLTLAQSPIQLPPQIPEWLTPLVSILPAQLFACHLTTVKGYDTEKPRSITKVTETH' A
#
# COMPACT_ATOMS: atom_id res chain seq x y z
N VAL A 1 3.31 -20.19 -16.41
CA VAL A 1 2.24 -19.21 -16.70
C VAL A 1 2.65 -17.93 -15.99
N ASP A 2 2.66 -16.80 -16.67
CA ASP A 2 3.00 -15.51 -16.06
C ASP A 2 1.97 -15.17 -14.96
N SER A 3 2.42 -14.85 -13.75
CA SER A 3 1.54 -14.60 -12.61
C SER A 3 0.66 -13.36 -12.81
N LEU A 4 1.12 -12.40 -13.61
CA LEU A 4 0.38 -11.18 -13.92
C LEU A 4 -0.90 -11.45 -14.73
N THR A 5 -0.91 -12.50 -15.57
CA THR A 5 -2.09 -12.81 -16.42
C THR A 5 -3.24 -13.43 -15.63
N LEU A 6 -2.99 -13.86 -14.39
CA LEU A 6 -4.01 -14.42 -13.50
C LEU A 6 -4.69 -13.34 -12.64
N ALA A 7 -4.13 -12.13 -12.57
CA ALA A 7 -4.63 -11.07 -11.71
C ALA A 7 -5.75 -10.27 -12.39
N GLN A 8 -6.78 -9.91 -11.63
CA GLN A 8 -7.86 -9.02 -12.11
C GLN A 8 -7.37 -7.58 -12.38
N SER A 9 -6.37 -7.12 -11.62
CA SER A 9 -5.75 -5.81 -11.78
C SER A 9 -4.24 -5.95 -11.52
N PRO A 10 -3.46 -6.37 -12.53
CA PRO A 10 -2.02 -6.58 -12.36
C PRO A 10 -1.29 -5.26 -12.13
N ILE A 11 -0.32 -5.27 -11.22
CA ILE A 11 0.61 -4.14 -11.00
C ILE A 11 2.01 -4.66 -11.27
N GLN A 12 2.62 -4.16 -12.34
CA GLN A 12 3.98 -4.52 -12.70
C GLN A 12 4.96 -3.74 -11.83
N LEU A 13 5.92 -4.45 -11.24
CA LEU A 13 7.04 -3.82 -10.56
C LEU A 13 8.11 -3.41 -11.58
N PRO A 14 8.87 -2.35 -11.32
CA PRO A 14 10.04 -2.01 -12.12
C PRO A 14 10.97 -3.22 -12.27
N PRO A 15 11.53 -3.46 -13.46
CA PRO A 15 12.49 -4.54 -13.65
C PRO A 15 13.81 -4.21 -12.93
N GLN A 16 14.61 -5.25 -12.66
CA GLN A 16 15.98 -5.13 -12.13
C GLN A 16 16.07 -4.60 -10.68
N ILE A 17 15.05 -4.85 -9.86
CA ILE A 17 15.11 -4.58 -8.41
C ILE A 17 15.91 -5.70 -7.73
N PRO A 18 16.94 -5.40 -6.92
CA PRO A 18 17.59 -6.39 -6.07
C PRO A 18 16.58 -7.01 -5.11
N GLU A 19 16.63 -8.33 -4.90
CA GLU A 19 15.60 -9.05 -4.11
C GLU A 19 15.38 -8.46 -2.72
N TRP A 20 16.44 -8.01 -2.04
CA TRP A 20 16.34 -7.40 -0.71
C TRP A 20 15.58 -6.06 -0.71
N LEU A 21 15.46 -5.38 -1.86
CA LEU A 21 14.77 -4.11 -2.01
C LEU A 21 13.30 -4.29 -2.42
N THR A 22 12.92 -5.49 -2.89
CA THR A 22 11.56 -5.84 -3.32
C THR A 22 10.46 -5.44 -2.32
N PRO A 23 10.62 -5.61 -0.99
CA PRO A 23 9.56 -5.23 -0.04
C PRO A 23 9.24 -3.73 -0.05
N LEU A 24 10.24 -2.87 -0.31
CA LEU A 24 10.07 -1.42 -0.30
C LEU A 24 9.37 -0.91 -1.55
N VAL A 25 9.63 -1.52 -2.71
CA VAL A 25 8.99 -1.10 -3.97
C VAL A 25 7.60 -1.70 -4.11
N SER A 26 7.41 -2.95 -3.67
CA SER A 26 6.14 -3.66 -3.79
C SER A 26 5.04 -3.13 -2.87
N ILE A 27 5.37 -2.43 -1.78
CA ILE A 27 4.38 -1.86 -0.85
C ILE A 27 3.76 -0.53 -1.35
N LEU A 28 4.45 0.19 -2.23
CA LEU A 28 4.03 1.52 -2.69
C LEU A 28 2.62 1.53 -3.31
N PRO A 29 2.25 0.61 -4.22
CA PRO A 29 0.92 0.63 -4.82
C PRO A 29 -0.19 0.41 -3.78
N ALA A 30 0.05 -0.41 -2.76
CA ALA A 30 -0.91 -0.64 -1.68
C ALA A 30 -1.07 0.61 -0.80
N GLN A 31 0.03 1.30 -0.47
CA GLN A 31 0.00 2.55 0.30
C GLN A 31 -0.75 3.65 -0.46
N LEU A 32 -0.46 3.82 -1.75
CA LEU A 32 -1.14 4.80 -2.60
C LEU A 32 -2.63 4.47 -2.75
N PHE A 33 -2.97 3.19 -2.98
CA PHE A 33 -4.35 2.74 -3.07
C PHE A 33 -5.12 3.06 -1.78
N ALA A 34 -4.56 2.74 -0.62
CA ALA A 34 -5.21 3.02 0.67
C ALA A 34 -5.43 4.53 0.88
N CYS A 35 -4.44 5.37 0.53
CA CYS A 35 -4.54 6.82 0.63
C CYS A 35 -5.65 7.38 -0.28
N HIS A 36 -5.65 7.00 -1.55
CA HIS A 36 -6.67 7.43 -2.51
C HIS A 36 -8.06 6.93 -2.13
N LEU A 37 -8.19 5.67 -1.71
CA LEU A 37 -9.47 5.12 -1.26
C LEU A 37 -10.02 5.87 -0.04
N THR A 38 -9.16 6.21 0.91
CA THR A 38 -9.56 6.96 2.12
C THR A 38 -10.08 8.35 1.74
N THR A 39 -9.40 9.03 0.83
CA THR A 39 -9.81 10.34 0.31
C THR A 39 -11.15 10.26 -0.42
N VAL A 40 -11.33 9.28 -1.32
CA VAL A 40 -12.59 9.09 -2.06
C VAL A 40 -13.76 8.78 -1.13
N LYS A 41 -13.51 8.09 -0.01
CA LYS A 41 -14.52 7.81 1.02
C LYS A 41 -14.82 9.00 1.94
N GLY A 42 -14.14 10.13 1.77
CA GLY A 42 -14.32 11.33 2.60
C GLY A 42 -13.76 11.19 4.02
N TYR A 43 -12.80 10.30 4.24
CA TYR A 43 -12.15 10.11 5.54
C TYR A 43 -10.83 10.87 5.63
N ASP A 44 -10.41 11.20 6.85
CA ASP A 44 -9.10 11.78 7.12
C ASP A 44 -8.03 10.69 7.16
N THR A 45 -7.04 10.80 6.28
CA THR A 45 -5.93 9.83 6.16
C THR A 45 -4.88 10.02 7.25
N GLU A 46 -4.72 11.25 7.76
CA GLU A 46 -3.75 11.61 8.80
C GLU A 46 -4.30 11.36 10.22
N LYS A 47 -5.63 11.41 10.37
CA LYS A 47 -6.33 11.17 11.64
C LYS A 47 -7.35 10.04 11.48
N PRO A 48 -6.88 8.78 11.37
CA PRO A 48 -7.78 7.64 11.31
C PRO A 48 -8.64 7.56 12.58
N ARG A 49 -9.95 7.33 12.39
CA ARG A 49 -10.98 7.38 13.46
C ARG A 49 -10.76 6.44 14.66
N SER A 50 -9.88 5.44 14.56
CA SER A 50 -9.79 4.33 15.50
C SER A 50 -8.44 4.22 16.22
N ILE A 51 -7.41 4.97 15.80
CA ILE A 51 -6.06 4.84 16.35
C ILE A 51 -5.43 6.22 16.50
N THR A 52 -4.68 6.41 17.58
CA THR A 52 -3.83 7.59 17.77
C THR A 52 -2.42 7.27 17.30
N LYS A 53 -1.72 8.29 16.77
CA LYS A 53 -0.33 8.14 16.30
C LYS A 53 0.60 7.55 17.37
N VAL A 54 0.37 7.89 18.63
CA VAL A 54 1.07 7.33 19.79
C VAL A 54 0.07 6.53 20.60
N THR A 55 0.41 5.27 20.88
CA THR A 55 -0.30 4.42 21.83
C THR A 55 0.44 4.52 23.16
N GLU A 56 -0.20 5.09 24.19
CA GLU A 56 0.35 5.13 25.54
C GLU A 56 0.05 3.80 26.24
N THR A 57 1.11 3.11 26.70
CA THR A 57 1.00 1.89 27.50
C THR A 57 1.54 2.19 28.91
N HIS A 58 0.65 2.16 29.90
CA HIS A 58 0.98 2.32 31.33
C HIS A 58 1.43 1.00 31.96
#